data_AF-A0A0K2U334-F1
#
_entry.id   AF-A0A0K2U334-F1
#
_cell.length_a   1.000
_cell.length_b   1.000
_cell.length_c   1.000
_cell.angle_alpha   90.00
_cell.angle_beta   90.00
_cell.angle_gamma   90.00
#
_symmetry.space_group_name_H-M   'P 1'
#
loop_
_entity.id
_entity.type
_entity.pdbx_description
1 polymer ?
#
loop_
_entity_poly.entity_id
_entity_poly.type
_entity_poly.pdbx_seq_one_letter_code
_entity_poly.pdbx_strand_id
1 'polypeptide(L)'
;KKEKVFSLFSVVQFRNTVCAIGSGASRIRNGTCLKQSECADRGGSGRANCASGFGVCCFFAIQTCGSVARENCTYIQNPGFPTPYRVLTPCSYTIQRCSNNVCRLRLDFEMFTTFEPAGTIETDDGGVCNPRWDQFSVQNLNTGNPMNSIIPVICGENTGQH
;
A
#
# COMPACT_ATOMS: atom_id res chain seq x y z
N LYS A 1 -36.28 42.06 -19.33
CA LYS A 1 -36.34 40.66 -18.82
C LYS A 1 -34.89 40.20 -18.64
N LYS A 2 -34.38 40.09 -17.40
CA LYS A 2 -33.02 39.55 -17.15
C LYS A 2 -33.15 38.06 -16.93
N GLU A 3 -32.63 37.27 -17.86
CA GLU A 3 -32.57 35.82 -17.73
C GLU A 3 -31.61 35.48 -16.59
N LYS A 4 -32.16 34.87 -15.54
CA LYS A 4 -31.35 34.26 -14.49
C LYS A 4 -30.84 32.94 -15.02
N VAL A 5 -29.58 32.91 -15.42
CA VAL A 5 -28.87 31.66 -15.74
C VAL A 5 -28.68 30.91 -14.43
N PHE A 6 -29.47 29.85 -14.22
CA PHE A 6 -29.27 28.93 -13.12
C PHE A 6 -28.05 28.06 -13.45
N SER A 7 -26.95 28.25 -12.72
CA SER A 7 -25.84 27.30 -12.76
C SER A 7 -26.27 26.02 -12.06
N LEU A 8 -26.59 24.98 -12.83
CA LEU A 8 -26.83 23.63 -12.35
C LEU A 8 -25.50 22.97 -12.00
N PHE A 9 -24.92 23.35 -10.86
CA PHE A 9 -23.86 22.55 -10.24
C PHE A 9 -24.49 21.29 -9.65
N SER A 10 -24.59 20.21 -10.43
CA SER A 10 -24.90 18.90 -9.88
C SER A 10 -23.65 18.34 -9.20
N VAL A 11 -23.59 18.43 -7.87
CA VAL A 11 -22.54 17.76 -7.10
C VAL A 11 -22.83 16.26 -7.11
N VAL A 12 -22.16 15.53 -8.00
CA VAL A 12 -22.25 14.06 -8.00
C VAL A 12 -21.53 13.53 -6.77
N GLN A 13 -22.24 12.74 -5.98
CA GLN A 13 -21.71 11.99 -4.85
C GLN A 13 -21.81 10.49 -5.18
N PHE A 14 -20.75 9.76 -4.92
CA PHE A 14 -20.69 8.32 -5.05
C PHE A 14 -19.93 7.73 -3.87
N ARG A 15 -20.18 6.45 -3.58
CA ARG A 15 -19.48 5.74 -2.50
C ARG A 15 -18.05 5.41 -2.95
N ASN A 16 -17.10 5.66 -2.05
CA ASN A 16 -15.72 5.23 -2.24
C ASN A 16 -15.68 3.70 -2.17
N THR A 17 -15.42 3.07 -3.31
CA THR A 17 -15.45 1.61 -3.50
C THR A 17 -14.13 1.16 -4.09
N VAL A 18 -13.77 -0.12 -3.89
CA VAL A 18 -12.60 -0.69 -4.55
C VAL A 18 -12.80 -0.68 -6.06
N CYS A 19 -11.73 -0.39 -6.79
CA CYS A 19 -11.69 -0.43 -8.25
C CYS A 19 -10.37 -1.03 -8.70
N ALA A 20 -10.34 -1.56 -9.92
CA ALA A 20 -9.16 -2.19 -10.48
C ALA A 20 -8.34 -1.19 -11.30
N ILE A 21 -7.02 -1.35 -11.22
CA ILE A 21 -6.04 -0.58 -11.96
C ILE A 21 -5.24 -1.49 -12.85
N GLY A 22 -5.28 -1.21 -14.15
CA GLY A 22 -4.67 -2.03 -15.19
C GLY A 22 -5.70 -2.58 -16.17
N SER A 23 -5.27 -2.75 -17.42
CA SER A 23 -6.01 -3.43 -18.47
C SER A 23 -5.09 -4.44 -19.16
N GLY A 24 -5.61 -5.61 -19.51
CA GLY A 24 -4.85 -6.66 -20.22
C GLY A 24 -3.79 -7.36 -19.37
N ALA A 25 -2.56 -7.52 -19.91
CA ALA A 25 -1.47 -8.32 -19.34
C ALA A 25 -0.73 -7.67 -18.13
N SER A 26 -1.17 -6.50 -17.68
CA SER A 26 -0.59 -5.81 -16.52
C SER A 26 -1.16 -6.38 -15.23
N ARG A 27 -0.34 -6.54 -14.17
CA ARG A 27 -0.86 -6.99 -12.86
C ARG A 27 -1.99 -6.05 -12.43
N ILE A 28 -3.17 -6.63 -12.22
CA ILE A 28 -4.34 -5.89 -11.75
C ILE A 28 -4.09 -5.51 -10.30
N ARG A 29 -3.93 -4.20 -10.05
CA ARG A 29 -3.83 -3.65 -8.71
C ARG A 29 -5.17 -3.12 -8.27
N ASN A 30 -5.35 -2.94 -6.98
CA ASN A 30 -6.54 -2.32 -6.43
C ASN A 30 -6.29 -0.84 -6.14
N GLY A 31 -7.30 -0.02 -6.40
CA GLY A 31 -7.37 1.38 -6.00
C GLY A 31 -8.69 1.67 -5.31
N THR A 32 -8.88 2.93 -4.94
CA THR A 32 -10.15 3.42 -4.39
C THR A 32 -10.78 4.39 -5.37
N CYS A 33 -12.06 4.18 -5.69
CA CYS A 33 -12.81 5.08 -6.55
C CYS A 33 -13.06 6.40 -5.80
N LEU A 34 -12.40 7.47 -6.22
CA LEU A 34 -12.47 8.81 -5.62
C LEU A 34 -12.76 9.86 -6.69
N LYS A 35 -13.14 11.07 -6.27
CA LYS A 35 -13.12 12.23 -7.16
C LYS A 35 -11.68 12.53 -7.56
N GLN A 36 -11.46 13.05 -8.77
CA GLN A 36 -10.11 13.40 -9.24
C GLN A 36 -9.40 14.37 -8.28
N SER A 37 -10.11 15.41 -7.79
CA SER A 37 -9.56 16.36 -6.82
C SER A 37 -9.23 15.67 -5.50
N GLU A 38 -10.15 14.88 -4.94
CA GLU A 38 -9.93 14.14 -3.68
C GLU A 38 -8.75 13.17 -3.77
N CYS A 39 -8.58 12.50 -4.92
CA CYS A 39 -7.44 11.63 -5.18
C CYS A 39 -6.12 12.42 -5.14
N ALA A 40 -6.06 13.56 -5.83
CA ALA A 40 -4.87 14.41 -5.88
C ALA A 40 -4.56 15.06 -4.52
N ASP A 41 -5.57 15.56 -3.82
CA ASP A 41 -5.45 16.20 -2.50
C ASP A 41 -4.90 15.23 -1.44
N ARG A 42 -5.16 13.93 -1.61
CA ARG A 42 -4.64 12.86 -0.74
C ARG A 42 -3.30 12.27 -1.22
N GLY A 43 -2.70 12.83 -2.25
CA GLY A 43 -1.41 12.38 -2.80
C GLY A 43 -1.49 11.09 -3.63
N GLY A 44 -2.68 10.69 -4.07
CA GLY A 44 -2.89 9.57 -4.96
C GLY A 44 -2.82 9.97 -6.43
N SER A 45 -2.79 8.95 -7.31
CA SER A 45 -2.80 9.11 -8.76
C SER A 45 -4.04 8.45 -9.34
N GLY A 46 -4.85 9.21 -10.10
CA GLY A 46 -5.97 8.66 -10.86
C GLY A 46 -5.47 7.83 -12.05
N ARG A 47 -5.82 6.55 -12.11
CA ARG A 47 -5.25 5.60 -13.09
C ARG A 47 -6.26 4.96 -14.03
N ALA A 48 -7.54 4.96 -13.65
CA ALA A 48 -8.65 4.46 -14.47
C ALA A 48 -9.92 5.25 -14.13
N ASN A 49 -10.97 5.12 -14.92
CA ASN A 49 -12.28 5.69 -14.60
C ASN A 49 -13.10 4.73 -13.74
N CYS A 50 -13.92 5.26 -12.84
CA CYS A 50 -14.85 4.49 -12.02
C CYS A 50 -16.14 5.32 -11.79
N ALA A 51 -17.13 4.77 -11.07
CA ALA A 51 -18.42 5.42 -10.82
C ALA A 51 -19.04 6.00 -12.11
N SER A 52 -19.12 5.20 -13.17
CA SER A 52 -19.64 5.61 -14.49
C SER A 52 -18.95 6.84 -15.09
N GLY A 53 -17.67 7.06 -14.77
CA GLY A 53 -16.88 8.19 -15.28
C GLY A 53 -16.90 9.44 -14.41
N PHE A 54 -17.64 9.44 -13.29
CA PHE A 54 -17.65 10.57 -12.36
C PHE A 54 -16.46 10.58 -11.40
N GLY A 55 -15.72 9.47 -11.31
CA GLY A 55 -14.55 9.31 -10.46
C GLY A 55 -13.38 8.64 -11.17
N VAL A 56 -12.25 8.63 -10.48
CA VAL A 56 -11.05 7.91 -10.89
C VAL A 56 -10.71 6.81 -9.90
N CYS A 57 -10.14 5.73 -10.41
CA CYS A 57 -9.52 4.72 -9.60
C CYS A 57 -8.20 5.25 -9.07
N CYS A 58 -8.23 5.73 -7.83
CA CYS A 58 -7.11 6.37 -7.17
C CYS A 58 -6.14 5.32 -6.64
N PHE A 59 -4.89 5.43 -7.07
CA PHE A 59 -3.77 4.60 -6.66
C PHE A 59 -2.90 5.35 -5.67
N PHE A 60 -2.71 4.77 -4.49
CA PHE A 60 -1.77 5.28 -3.50
C PHE A 60 -0.51 4.43 -3.50
N ALA A 61 0.62 5.03 -3.80
CA ALA A 61 1.92 4.37 -3.72
C ALA A 61 2.97 5.28 -3.10
N ILE A 62 3.81 4.71 -2.25
CA ILE A 62 4.92 5.41 -1.61
C ILE A 62 6.22 4.66 -1.91
N GLN A 63 7.23 5.42 -2.34
CA GLN A 63 8.57 4.89 -2.62
C GLN A 63 9.63 5.49 -1.70
N THR A 64 9.40 6.70 -1.20
CA THR A 64 10.37 7.42 -0.37
C THR A 64 10.40 6.85 1.04
N CYS A 65 11.56 6.39 1.50
CA CYS A 65 11.76 5.97 2.90
C CYS A 65 11.37 7.10 3.87
N GLY A 66 10.84 6.73 5.04
CA GLY A 66 10.30 7.65 6.04
C GLY A 66 8.88 8.14 5.74
N SER A 67 8.29 7.77 4.61
CA SER A 67 6.92 8.16 4.27
C SER A 67 5.89 7.52 5.20
N VAL A 68 4.73 8.18 5.31
CA VAL A 68 3.59 7.69 6.07
C VAL A 68 2.47 7.26 5.12
N ALA A 69 2.11 5.99 5.16
CA ALA A 69 0.89 5.49 4.53
C ALA A 69 -0.32 5.88 5.39
N ARG A 70 -1.25 6.65 4.80
CA ARG A 70 -2.46 7.16 5.48
C ARG A 70 -3.75 6.60 4.90
N GLU A 71 -3.71 6.12 3.66
CA GLU A 71 -4.87 5.65 2.93
C GLU A 71 -4.96 4.13 2.95
N ASN A 72 -6.18 3.60 2.90
CA ASN A 72 -6.39 2.16 2.75
C ASN A 72 -5.86 1.69 1.38
N CYS A 73 -5.33 0.46 1.32
CA CYS A 73 -4.73 -0.10 0.11
C CYS A 73 -3.58 0.76 -0.46
N THR A 74 -2.67 1.24 0.40
CA THR A 74 -1.44 1.92 -0.02
C THR A 74 -0.37 0.91 -0.42
N TYR A 75 0.23 1.11 -1.59
CA TYR A 75 1.32 0.30 -2.13
C TYR A 75 2.66 0.82 -1.64
N ILE A 76 3.33 0.04 -0.79
CA ILE A 76 4.68 0.34 -0.34
C ILE A 76 5.67 -0.30 -1.31
N GLN A 77 6.59 0.49 -1.81
CA GLN A 77 7.57 0.08 -2.81
C GLN A 77 8.94 0.57 -2.37
N ASN A 78 9.99 -0.21 -2.59
CA ASN A 78 11.35 0.28 -2.35
C ASN A 78 11.66 1.49 -3.26
N PRO A 79 12.58 2.37 -2.86
CA PRO A 79 13.04 3.45 -3.72
C PRO A 79 13.54 2.89 -5.06
N GLY A 80 13.05 3.45 -6.17
CA GLY A 80 13.44 3.01 -7.52
C GLY A 80 12.74 1.75 -8.02
N PHE A 81 11.76 1.20 -7.30
CA PHE A 81 10.93 0.08 -7.78
C PHE A 81 10.42 0.37 -9.22
N PRO A 82 10.50 -0.60 -10.16
CA PRO A 82 10.74 -2.03 -9.96
C PRO A 82 12.21 -2.46 -9.94
N THR A 83 13.17 -1.53 -9.97
CA THR A 83 14.59 -1.92 -9.89
C THR A 83 14.96 -2.36 -8.46
N PRO A 84 15.91 -3.31 -8.30
CA PRO A 84 16.36 -3.74 -6.99
C PRO A 84 16.94 -2.58 -6.18
N TYR A 85 16.56 -2.50 -4.91
CA TYR A 85 17.14 -1.55 -3.96
C TYR A 85 18.54 -2.02 -3.54
N ARG A 86 19.56 -1.16 -3.66
CA ARG A 86 20.97 -1.52 -3.39
C ARG A 86 21.63 -0.68 -2.31
N VAL A 87 20.85 0.12 -1.59
CA VAL A 87 21.37 0.98 -0.52
C VAL A 87 21.36 0.19 0.78
N LEU A 88 22.48 0.21 1.51
CA LEU A 88 22.67 -0.57 2.75
C LEU A 88 22.04 0.07 4.00
N THR A 89 21.30 1.17 3.82
CA THR A 89 20.65 1.88 4.92
C THR A 89 19.23 1.35 5.11
N PRO A 90 18.77 1.13 6.35
CA PRO A 90 17.38 0.75 6.60
C PRO A 90 16.39 1.74 5.97
N CYS A 91 15.39 1.20 5.28
CA CYS A 91 14.28 1.97 4.73
C CYS A 91 13.00 1.62 5.49
N SER A 92 12.45 2.58 6.22
CA SER A 92 11.24 2.39 7.03
C SER A 92 10.04 3.13 6.43
N TYR A 93 8.85 2.62 6.69
CA TYR A 93 7.58 3.26 6.34
C TYR A 93 6.66 3.20 7.56
N THR A 94 5.91 4.27 7.82
CA THR A 94 4.96 4.30 8.93
C THR A 94 3.56 4.08 8.40
N ILE A 95 2.82 3.12 8.94
CA ILE A 95 1.40 2.96 8.63
C ILE A 95 0.58 3.67 9.70
N GLN A 96 -0.13 4.72 9.29
CA GLN A 96 -1.11 5.38 10.13
C GLN A 96 -2.50 4.82 9.79
N ARG A 97 -3.26 4.43 10.82
CA ARG A 97 -4.65 3.97 10.65
C ARG A 97 -5.44 5.07 9.93
N CYS A 98 -6.07 4.71 8.81
CA CYS A 98 -6.91 5.63 8.04
C CYS A 98 -8.20 6.04 8.78
N SER A 99 -8.54 5.31 9.85
CA SER A 99 -9.69 5.57 10.72
C SER A 99 -9.52 4.88 12.07
N ASN A 100 -10.15 5.43 13.12
CA ASN A 100 -10.20 4.84 14.46
C ASN A 100 -10.93 3.49 14.52
N ASN A 101 -11.66 3.12 13.47
CA ASN A 101 -12.40 1.85 13.37
C ASN A 101 -11.57 0.69 12.76
N VAL A 102 -10.31 0.92 12.36
CA VAL A 102 -9.46 -0.11 11.72
C VAL A 102 -8.79 -0.97 12.79
N CYS A 103 -9.25 -2.20 13.01
CA CYS A 103 -8.72 -3.05 14.09
C CYS A 103 -7.55 -3.97 13.67
N ARG A 104 -7.31 -4.13 12.37
CA ARG A 104 -6.26 -5.01 11.83
C ARG A 104 -5.69 -4.41 10.56
N LEU A 105 -4.38 -4.57 10.38
CA LEU A 105 -3.69 -4.37 9.11
C LEU A 105 -3.36 -5.74 8.53
N ARG A 106 -3.48 -5.86 7.21
CA ARG A 106 -3.00 -6.99 6.42
C ARG A 106 -1.94 -6.44 5.49
N LEU A 107 -0.81 -7.12 5.39
CA LEU A 107 0.22 -6.83 4.41
C LEU A 107 0.10 -7.90 3.33
N ASP A 108 0.08 -7.51 2.07
CA ASP A 108 0.09 -8.45 0.96
C ASP A 108 1.39 -8.22 0.18
N PHE A 109 2.22 -9.25 0.09
CA PHE A 109 3.52 -9.16 -0.57
C PHE A 109 3.37 -9.40 -2.07
N GLU A 110 2.99 -8.38 -2.83
CA GLU A 110 2.78 -8.54 -4.30
C GLU A 110 4.05 -8.90 -5.07
N MET A 111 5.19 -8.30 -4.68
CA MET A 111 6.52 -8.56 -5.22
C MET A 111 7.49 -8.31 -4.08
N PHE A 112 8.03 -9.38 -3.51
CA PHE A 112 8.90 -9.29 -2.34
C PHE A 112 10.00 -10.34 -2.42
N THR A 113 11.21 -9.84 -2.61
CA THR A 113 12.44 -10.63 -2.59
C THR A 113 13.47 -9.84 -1.82
N THR A 114 14.09 -10.46 -0.83
CA THR A 114 15.30 -9.96 -0.17
C THR A 114 16.40 -10.99 -0.29
N PHE A 115 17.57 -10.73 0.30
CA PHE A 115 18.60 -11.75 0.46
C PHE A 115 18.03 -13.03 1.10
N GLU A 116 18.53 -14.18 0.66
CA GLU A 116 18.08 -15.50 1.11
C GLU A 116 18.33 -15.72 2.61
N PRO A 117 17.58 -16.63 3.26
CA PRO A 117 17.86 -17.03 4.62
C PRO A 117 19.28 -17.60 4.79
N ALA A 118 19.83 -17.49 6.00
CA ALA A 118 21.10 -18.11 6.35
C ALA A 118 20.95 -19.59 6.65
N GLY A 119 22.01 -20.34 6.33
CA GLY A 119 22.08 -21.78 6.55
C GLY A 119 21.54 -22.57 5.35
N THR A 120 21.69 -23.90 5.42
CA THR A 120 21.22 -24.83 4.39
C THR A 120 20.19 -25.81 4.94
N ILE A 121 19.68 -25.55 6.15
CA ILE A 121 18.75 -26.42 6.87
C ILE A 121 17.39 -25.74 6.86
N GLU A 122 16.43 -26.37 6.19
CA GLU A 122 15.02 -26.04 6.31
C GLU A 122 14.52 -26.50 7.68
N THR A 123 13.84 -25.61 8.41
CA THR A 123 13.15 -25.93 9.66
C THR A 123 11.66 -25.65 9.48
N ASP A 124 10.82 -26.25 10.33
CA ASP A 124 9.37 -25.99 10.32
C ASP A 124 9.04 -24.51 10.65
N ASP A 125 9.99 -23.79 11.25
CA ASP A 125 9.91 -22.36 11.58
C ASP A 125 10.38 -21.44 10.43
N GLY A 126 10.82 -22.01 9.31
CA GLY A 126 11.39 -21.30 8.17
C GLY A 126 12.88 -20.94 8.31
N GLY A 127 13.47 -20.46 7.22
CA GLY A 127 14.89 -20.08 7.21
C GLY A 127 15.20 -18.88 8.12
N VAL A 128 16.38 -18.91 8.76
CA VAL A 128 16.80 -17.85 9.69
C VAL A 128 17.37 -16.65 8.93
N CYS A 129 16.78 -15.47 9.11
CA CYS A 129 17.31 -14.25 8.49
C CYS A 129 18.61 -13.79 9.18
N ASN A 130 19.69 -13.68 8.41
CA ASN A 130 20.95 -13.16 8.93
C ASN A 130 20.80 -11.68 9.32
N PRO A 131 21.12 -11.26 10.55
CA PRO A 131 21.05 -9.85 10.97
C PRO A 131 22.03 -8.93 10.24
N ARG A 132 22.97 -9.49 9.45
CA ARG A 132 23.89 -8.74 8.61
C ARG A 132 23.44 -8.60 7.16
N TRP A 133 22.31 -9.20 6.78
CA TRP A 133 21.74 -9.15 5.43
C TRP A 133 20.39 -8.44 5.44
N ASP A 134 19.67 -8.50 4.32
CA ASP A 134 18.37 -7.88 4.19
C ASP A 134 17.34 -8.56 5.11
N GLN A 135 16.56 -7.74 5.79
CA GLN A 135 15.49 -8.18 6.67
C GLN A 135 14.27 -7.29 6.50
N PHE A 136 13.08 -7.88 6.60
CA PHE A 136 11.85 -7.16 6.79
C PHE A 136 11.30 -7.42 8.18
N SER A 137 10.98 -6.33 8.88
CA SER A 137 10.41 -6.38 10.23
C SER A 137 9.30 -5.36 10.37
N VAL A 138 8.28 -5.70 11.16
CA VAL A 138 7.22 -4.79 11.56
C VAL A 138 7.40 -4.48 13.03
N GLN A 139 7.44 -3.20 13.37
CA GLN A 139 7.74 -2.72 14.72
C GLN A 139 6.72 -1.66 15.16
N ASN A 140 6.72 -1.32 16.46
CA ASN A 140 5.91 -0.25 17.03
C ASN A 140 4.40 -0.41 16.79
N LEU A 141 3.92 -1.65 16.90
CA LEU A 141 2.50 -1.96 16.83
C LEU A 141 1.78 -1.34 18.04
N ASN A 142 0.98 -0.30 17.80
CA ASN A 142 0.06 0.23 18.79
C ASN A 142 -1.20 -0.65 18.85
N THR A 143 -1.05 -1.92 19.24
CA THR A 143 -2.16 -2.90 19.33
C THR A 143 -2.99 -2.73 20.60
N GLY A 144 -2.55 -1.93 21.58
CA GLY A 144 -3.17 -1.87 22.91
C GLY A 144 -3.18 -3.22 23.65
N ASN A 145 -2.54 -4.25 23.09
CA ASN A 145 -2.50 -5.61 23.60
C ASN A 145 -1.04 -6.13 23.51
N PRO A 146 -0.37 -6.36 24.66
CA PRO A 146 1.01 -6.81 24.70
C PRO A 146 1.22 -8.25 24.20
N MET A 147 0.17 -9.06 24.05
CA MET A 147 0.28 -10.48 23.65
C MET A 147 0.23 -10.74 22.13
N ASN A 148 0.01 -9.72 21.30
CA ASN A 148 0.01 -9.85 19.83
C ASN A 148 1.34 -9.40 19.18
N SER A 149 2.43 -9.36 19.94
CA SER A 149 3.58 -8.50 19.63
C SER A 149 4.81 -9.19 19.03
N ILE A 150 4.72 -10.45 18.59
CA ILE A 150 5.83 -11.10 17.87
C ILE A 150 5.42 -11.27 16.40
N ILE A 151 5.64 -10.22 15.61
CA ILE A 151 5.65 -10.38 14.15
C ILE A 151 7.04 -10.91 13.78
N PRO A 152 7.13 -12.04 13.07
CA PRO A 152 8.42 -12.60 12.70
C PRO A 152 9.18 -11.63 11.77
N VAL A 153 10.50 -11.62 11.91
CA VAL A 153 11.38 -11.05 10.89
C VAL A 153 11.41 -12.05 9.73
N ILE A 154 11.17 -11.58 8.52
CA ILE A 154 11.18 -12.40 7.31
C ILE A 154 12.23 -11.91 6.31
N CYS A 155 12.66 -12.81 5.43
CA CYS A 155 13.62 -12.59 4.37
C CYS A 155 13.39 -13.61 3.24
N GLY A 156 14.16 -13.54 2.16
CA GLY A 156 14.03 -14.38 0.98
C GLY A 156 12.84 -14.00 0.09
N GLU A 157 12.28 -14.99 -0.60
CA GLU A 157 11.15 -14.84 -1.53
C GLU A 157 9.82 -14.99 -0.79
N ASN A 158 9.02 -13.92 -0.72
CA ASN A 158 7.69 -13.94 -0.09
C ASN A 158 6.58 -13.44 -1.04
N THR A 159 6.84 -13.36 -2.35
CA THR A 159 5.83 -12.97 -3.34
C THR A 159 4.58 -13.86 -3.24
N GLY A 160 3.41 -13.23 -3.12
CA GLY A 160 2.11 -13.89 -2.99
C GLY A 160 1.67 -14.23 -1.57
N GLN A 161 2.52 -14.00 -0.56
CA GLN A 161 2.20 -14.23 0.86
C GLN A 161 1.49 -13.02 1.50
N HIS A 162 0.91 -13.22 2.69
CA HIS A 162 0.22 -12.16 3.46
C HIS A 162 0.19 -12.42 4.98
#